data_AF-A0A940TRU8-F1
#
_entry.id   AF-A0A940TRU8-F1
#
_cell.length_a   1.000
_cell.length_b   1.000
_cell.length_c   1.000
_cell.angle_alpha   90.00
_cell.angle_beta   90.00
_cell.angle_gamma   90.00
#
_symmetry.space_group_name_H-M   'P 1'
#
loop_
_entity.id
_entity.type
_entity.pdbx_description
1 polymer ?
#
loop_
_entity_poly.entity_id
_entity_poly.type
_entity_poly.pdbx_seq_one_letter_code
_entity_poly.pdbx_strand_id
1 'polypeptide(L)' 'MVAAEYEAIQLYMQLAESIDDQLAIAVLKDIADEERVHAGEFLRLLRELAPDEEKFYAEGAKEVEEEIEKLK' A
#
# COMPACT_ATOMS: atom_id res chain seq x y z
N MET A 1 -10.81 1.01 -4.23
CA MET A 1 -9.82 1.88 -4.88
C MET A 1 -8.45 1.64 -4.25
N VAL A 2 -8.25 1.87 -2.94
CA VAL A 2 -7.00 1.52 -2.22
C VAL A 2 -6.49 0.09 -2.51
N ALA A 3 -7.36 -0.92 -2.42
CA ALA A 3 -6.97 -2.31 -2.69
C ALA A 3 -6.49 -2.56 -4.14
N ALA A 4 -7.06 -1.84 -5.12
CA ALA A 4 -6.65 -1.98 -6.52
C ALA A 4 -5.26 -1.38 -6.74
N GLU A 5 -4.94 -0.25 -6.10
CA GLU A 5 -3.60 0.33 -6.19
C GLU A 5 -2.53 -0.62 -5.61
N TYR A 6 -2.81 -1.26 -4.46
CA TYR A 6 -1.89 -2.25 -3.91
C TYR A 6 -1.77 -3.53 -4.74
N GLU A 7 -2.83 -3.95 -5.44
CA GLU A 7 -2.75 -5.04 -6.42
C GLU A 7 -1.87 -4.64 -7.62
N ALA A 8 -2.02 -3.40 -8.14
CA ALA A 8 -1.19 -2.88 -9.21
C ALA A 8 0.29 -2.84 -8.81
N ILE A 9 0.61 -2.30 -7.62
CA ILE A 9 1.96 -2.32 -7.03
C ILE A 9 2.53 -3.73 -7.02
N GLN A 10 1.75 -4.70 -6.52
CA GLN A 10 2.19 -6.09 -6.45
C GLN A 10 2.50 -6.65 -7.84
N LEU A 11 1.62 -6.45 -8.82
CA LEU A 11 1.79 -6.94 -10.18
C LEU A 11 3.02 -6.33 -10.87
N TYR A 12 3.23 -5.02 -10.73
CA TYR A 12 4.38 -4.34 -11.34
C TYR A 12 5.70 -4.78 -10.72
N MET A 13 5.76 -4.92 -9.40
CA MET A 13 6.96 -5.38 -8.71
C MET A 13 7.27 -6.85 -9.06
N GLN A 14 6.27 -7.73 -9.07
CA GLN A 14 6.44 -9.12 -9.48
C GLN A 14 6.95 -9.24 -10.91
N LEU A 15 6.40 -8.44 -11.85
CA LEU A 15 6.89 -8.43 -13.23
C LEU A 15 8.32 -7.91 -13.30
N ALA A 16 8.64 -6.81 -12.61
CA ALA A 16 9.98 -6.23 -12.58
C ALA A 16 11.03 -7.18 -11.98
N GLU A 17 10.65 -8.05 -11.04
CA GLU A 17 11.52 -9.08 -10.47
C GLU A 17 11.69 -10.32 -11.37
N SER A 18 10.90 -10.46 -12.43
CA SER A 18 10.84 -11.65 -13.29
C SER A 18 11.41 -11.46 -14.70
N ILE A 19 11.91 -10.28 -15.03
CA ILE A 19 12.40 -9.90 -16.38
C ILE A 19 13.84 -9.35 -16.32
N ASP A 20 14.53 -9.33 -17.45
CA ASP A 20 15.93 -8.86 -17.55
C ASP A 20 16.08 -7.46 -18.19
N ASP A 21 15.04 -6.93 -18.84
CA ASP A 21 15.11 -5.65 -19.54
C ASP A 21 15.20 -4.49 -18.53
N GLN A 22 16.36 -3.85 -18.46
CA GLN A 22 16.64 -2.82 -17.45
C GLN A 22 15.75 -1.57 -17.58
N LEU A 23 15.34 -1.22 -18.79
CA LEU A 23 14.44 -0.08 -19.00
C LEU A 23 13.04 -0.41 -18.46
N ALA A 24 12.52 -1.59 -18.80
CA ALA A 24 11.22 -2.05 -18.32
C ALA A 24 11.18 -2.15 -16.79
N ILE A 25 12.24 -2.68 -16.17
CA ILE A 25 12.36 -2.76 -14.70
C ILE A 25 12.31 -1.36 -14.07
N ALA A 26 13.05 -0.40 -14.61
CA ALA A 26 13.10 0.95 -14.09
C ALA A 26 11.72 1.62 -14.17
N VAL A 27 11.04 1.50 -15.32
CA VAL A 27 9.70 2.07 -15.53
C VAL A 27 8.66 1.41 -14.62
N LEU A 28 8.65 0.07 -14.50
CA LEU A 28 7.70 -0.64 -13.65
C LEU A 28 7.82 -0.26 -12.17
N LYS A 29 9.05 -0.06 -11.68
CA LYS A 29 9.30 0.38 -10.31
C LYS A 29 8.83 1.82 -10.07
N ASP A 30 9.07 2.71 -11.04
CA ASP A 30 8.61 4.10 -10.99
C ASP A 30 7.07 4.16 -10.94
N ILE A 31 6.39 3.42 -11.83
CA ILE A 31 4.93 3.31 -11.82
C ILE A 31 4.43 2.75 -10.47
N ALA A 32 5.08 1.71 -9.94
CA ALA A 32 4.70 1.15 -8.65
C ALA A 32 4.84 2.16 -7.49
N ASP A 33 5.78 3.10 -7.56
CA ASP A 33 5.89 4.19 -6.59
C ASP A 33 4.78 5.24 -6.78
N GLU A 34 4.35 5.53 -8.02
CA GLU A 34 3.19 6.39 -8.30
C GLU A 34 1.89 5.81 -7.73
N GLU A 35 1.68 4.49 -7.84
CA GLU A 35 0.46 3.87 -7.27
C GLU A 35 0.39 3.97 -5.74
N ARG A 36 1.53 4.12 -5.05
CA ARG A 36 1.54 4.42 -3.59
C ARG A 36 0.97 5.80 -3.30
N VAL A 37 1.17 6.77 -4.21
CA VAL A 37 0.58 8.10 -4.12
C VAL A 37 -0.93 8.00 -4.30
N HIS A 38 -1.40 7.29 -5.33
CA HIS A 38 -2.83 7.05 -5.56
C HIS A 38 -3.50 6.34 -4.38
N ALA A 39 -2.85 5.32 -3.80
CA ALA A 39 -3.33 4.65 -2.60
C ALA A 39 -3.52 5.64 -1.44
N GLY A 40 -2.58 6.58 -1.26
CA GLY A 40 -2.66 7.66 -0.28
C GLY A 40 -3.81 8.63 -0.52
N GLU A 41 -4.05 9.03 -1.77
CA GLU A 41 -5.18 9.88 -2.16
C GLU A 41 -6.52 9.23 -1.81
N PHE A 42 -6.70 7.96 -2.19
CA PHE A 42 -7.92 7.23 -1.88
C PHE A 42 -8.09 6.97 -0.38
N LEU A 43 -7.02 6.67 0.34
CA LEU A 43 -7.09 6.50 1.79
C LEU A 43 -7.51 7.80 2.48
N ARG A 44 -6.97 8.96 2.06
CA ARG A 44 -7.39 10.25 2.60
C ARG A 44 -8.85 10.53 2.29
N LEU A 45 -9.31 10.26 1.06
CA LEU A 45 -10.71 10.45 0.70
C LEU A 45 -11.62 9.52 1.50
N LEU A 46 -11.24 8.26 1.70
CA LEU A 46 -12.02 7.30 2.49
C LEU A 46 -12.21 7.80 3.93
N ARG A 47 -11.18 8.36 4.57
CA ARG A 47 -11.30 8.97 5.90
C ARG A 47 -12.28 10.14 5.96
N GLU A 48 -12.46 10.88 4.86
CA GLU A 48 -13.47 11.93 4.78
C GLU A 48 -14.89 11.35 4.69
N LEU A 49 -15.05 10.32 3.86
CA LEU A 49 -16.35 9.76 3.51
C LEU A 49 -16.88 8.78 4.56
N ALA A 50 -16.00 8.11 5.30
CA ALA A 50 -16.32 7.09 6.31
C ALA A 50 -15.50 7.33 7.61
N PRO A 51 -15.72 8.44 8.32
CA PRO A 51 -14.93 8.82 9.48
C PRO A 51 -15.08 7.85 10.66
N ASP A 52 -16.12 7.03 10.69
CA ASP A 52 -16.31 6.01 11.72
C ASP A 52 -15.41 4.79 11.55
N GLU A 53 -14.75 4.62 10.39
CA GLU A 53 -13.74 3.57 10.18
C GLU A 53 -12.45 3.81 10.98
N GLU A 54 -12.17 5.07 11.39
CA GLU A 54 -10.97 5.43 12.14
C GLU A 54 -10.83 4.63 13.43
N LYS A 55 -11.94 4.24 14.07
CA LYS A 55 -11.93 3.39 15.27
C LYS A 55 -11.32 2.01 15.01
N PHE A 56 -11.62 1.42 13.84
CA PHE A 56 -11.10 0.11 13.46
C PHE A 56 -9.62 0.19 13.09
N TYR A 57 -9.20 1.29 12.44
CA TYR A 57 -7.79 1.52 12.14
C TYR A 57 -6.96 1.71 13.41
N ALA A 58 -7.47 2.46 14.38
CA ALA A 58 -6.83 2.65 15.67
C ALA A 58 -6.76 1.34 16.48
N GLU A 59 -7.82 0.53 16.46
CA GLU A 59 -7.84 -0.80 17.08
C GLU A 59 -6.79 -1.72 16.46
N GLY A 60 -6.76 -1.86 15.13
CA GLY A 60 -5.77 -2.68 14.44
C GLY A 60 -4.33 -2.22 14.66
N ALA A 61 -4.08 -0.90 14.72
CA ALA A 61 -2.76 -0.37 15.06
C ALA A 61 -2.33 -0.75 16.48
N LYS A 62 -3.26 -0.67 17.45
CA LYS A 62 -3.00 -1.08 18.84
C LYS A 62 -2.69 -2.57 18.95
N GLU A 63 -3.39 -3.43 18.21
CA GLU A 63 -3.09 -4.87 18.17
C GLU A 63 -1.65 -5.15 17.72
N VAL A 64 -1.16 -4.43 16.69
CA VAL A 64 0.22 -4.57 16.22
C VAL A 64 1.23 -4.06 17.25
N GLU A 65 0.96 -2.93 17.91
CA GLU A 65 1.83 -2.43 18.98
C GLU A 65 1.93 -3.42 20.15
N GLU A 66 0.81 -4.04 20.55
CA GLU A 66 0.81 -5.09 21.59
C GLU A 66 1.65 -6.31 21.18
N GLU A 67 1.64 -6.71 19.91
CA GLU A 67 2.52 -7.79 19.41
C GLU A 67 3.99 -7.37 19.36
N ILE A 68 4.28 -6.10 19.01
CA ILE A 68 5.65 -5.55 19.04
C ILE A 68 6.21 -5.57 20.46
N GLU A 69 5.43 -5.15 21.46
CA GLU A 69 5.85 -5.16 22.87
C GLU A 69 6.11 -6.57 23.41
N LYS A 70 5.39 -7.58 22.91
CA LYS A 70 5.60 -8.99 23.31
C LYS A 70 6.87 -9.59 22.71
N LEU A 71 7.29 -9.13 21.53
CA LEU A 71 8.34 -9.76 20.72
C LEU A 71 9.67 -9.01 20.68
N LYS A 72 9.72 -7.75 21.15
CA LYS A 72 10.94 -6.93 21.27
C LYS A 72 11.42 -6.83 22.71
#